data_AF-A0A160N3M4-F1
#
_entry.id   AF-A0A160N3M4-F1
#
_cell.length_a   1.000
_cell.length_b   1.000
_cell.length_c   1.000
_cell.angle_alpha   90.00
_cell.angle_beta   90.00
_cell.angle_gamma   90.00
#
_symmetry.space_group_name_H-M   'P 1'
#
loop_
_entity.id
_entity.type
_entity.pdbx_description
1 polymer ?
#
loop_
_entity_poly.entity_id
_entity_poly.type
_entity_poly.pdbx_seq_one_letter_code
_entity_poly.pdbx_strand_id
1 'polypeptide(L)'
;MQVAADTGYGIWALQGIGLALGIYRSGRGESLVPLLIGLVLVSAGLVVASLRRAGPPDWYGWRPGRNARPTREALTALATYLPMLAVAGLTRGDNDFWATRLAGALLMMACLGHLLYSTHRLPGRVPGPAPVAALPVGRVMAALFGGGLWLWLCVAADSNVPVGPALPEHQSWLLVLMIMALLLGLIEGMRWHTLRPGGADDARAPARLPKGRFIAAVLSHALPCVALLLADRWQASGLLAAIAAVSNLVGRGWEQWLYRRECARSAEPCPG
;
A
#
# COMPACT_ATOMS: atom_id res chain seq x y z
N MET A 1 0.02 4.66 -9.98
CA MET A 1 -0.92 3.54 -10.24
C MET A 1 -0.56 2.29 -9.44
N GLN A 2 0.68 1.81 -9.50
CA GLN A 2 1.11 0.63 -8.71
C GLN A 2 0.94 0.83 -7.19
N VAL A 3 1.24 2.02 -6.65
CA VAL A 3 0.99 2.33 -5.23
C VAL A 3 -0.48 2.13 -4.83
N ALA A 4 -1.42 2.63 -5.64
CA ALA A 4 -2.85 2.51 -5.32
C ALA A 4 -3.30 1.04 -5.32
N ALA A 5 -2.86 0.26 -6.31
CA ALA A 5 -3.16 -1.18 -6.34
C ALA A 5 -2.52 -1.92 -5.16
N ASP A 6 -1.26 -1.61 -4.81
CA ASP A 6 -0.59 -2.19 -3.64
C ASP A 6 -1.34 -1.84 -2.33
N THR A 7 -1.80 -0.59 -2.18
CA THR A 7 -2.65 -0.16 -1.06
C THR A 7 -3.96 -0.94 -1.03
N GLY A 8 -4.63 -1.13 -2.17
CA GLY A 8 -5.86 -1.92 -2.25
C GLY A 8 -5.67 -3.40 -1.89
N TYR A 9 -4.55 -4.01 -2.29
CA TYR A 9 -4.18 -5.35 -1.84
C TYR A 9 -3.87 -5.40 -0.34
N GLY A 10 -3.31 -4.33 0.23
CA GLY A 10 -3.14 -4.18 1.67
C GLY A 10 -4.47 -4.15 2.43
N ILE A 11 -5.48 -3.43 1.90
CA ILE A 11 -6.84 -3.40 2.46
C ILE A 11 -7.42 -4.83 2.47
N TRP A 12 -7.37 -5.52 1.33
CA TRP A 12 -7.90 -6.88 1.21
C TRP A 12 -7.15 -7.88 2.10
N ALA A 13 -5.84 -7.75 2.25
CA ALA A 13 -5.05 -8.61 3.13
C ALA A 13 -5.44 -8.42 4.60
N LEU A 14 -5.53 -7.19 5.08
CA LEU A 14 -5.91 -6.87 6.46
C LEU A 14 -7.37 -7.24 6.75
N GLN A 15 -8.28 -7.00 5.80
CA GLN A 15 -9.66 -7.46 5.88
C GLN A 15 -9.73 -8.99 5.98
N GLY A 16 -8.95 -9.69 5.16
CA GLY A 16 -8.83 -11.15 5.19
C GLY A 16 -8.34 -11.68 6.54
N ILE A 17 -7.36 -11.01 7.16
CA ILE A 17 -6.89 -11.32 8.53
C ILE A 17 -8.04 -11.16 9.53
N GLY A 18 -8.72 -10.02 9.51
CA GLY A 18 -9.81 -9.76 10.46
C GLY A 18 -10.97 -10.76 10.33
N LEU A 19 -11.30 -11.17 9.09
CA LEU A 19 -12.28 -12.22 8.84
C LEU A 19 -11.80 -13.61 9.29
N ALA A 20 -10.54 -13.96 9.00
CA ALA A 20 -9.98 -15.24 9.43
C ALA A 20 -9.94 -15.38 10.96
N LEU A 21 -9.66 -14.27 11.67
CA LEU A 21 -9.65 -14.21 13.13
C LEU A 21 -11.06 -14.10 13.75
N GLY A 22 -12.11 -13.85 12.96
CA GLY A 22 -13.48 -13.71 13.46
C GLY A 22 -13.72 -12.39 14.21
N ILE A 23 -12.98 -11.33 13.88
CA ILE A 23 -13.10 -10.02 14.54
C ILE A 23 -14.39 -9.30 14.10
N TYR A 24 -14.82 -9.50 12.84
CA TYR A 24 -16.04 -8.89 12.30
C TYR A 24 -17.27 -9.74 12.64
N ARG A 25 -17.95 -9.45 13.75
CA ARG A 25 -19.01 -10.31 14.29
C ARG A 25 -20.36 -10.23 13.56
N SER A 26 -20.75 -9.12 12.95
CA SER A 26 -21.99 -9.06 12.14
C SER A 26 -22.17 -7.71 11.46
N GLY A 27 -22.38 -7.71 10.14
CA GLY A 27 -22.68 -6.47 9.41
C GLY A 27 -22.28 -6.50 7.95
N ARG A 28 -23.29 -6.38 7.07
CA ARG A 28 -23.10 -6.31 5.61
C ARG A 28 -22.28 -5.07 5.20
N GLY A 29 -22.39 -3.96 5.94
CA GLY A 29 -21.71 -2.70 5.65
C GLY A 29 -20.23 -2.68 6.03
N GLU A 30 -19.89 -3.24 7.20
CA GLU A 30 -18.54 -3.17 7.77
C GLU A 30 -17.48 -3.88 6.91
N SER A 31 -17.85 -4.98 6.24
CA SER A 31 -16.92 -5.72 5.38
C SER A 31 -16.97 -5.28 3.90
N LEU A 32 -18.13 -4.88 3.38
CA LEU A 32 -18.27 -4.55 1.96
C LEU A 32 -17.65 -3.19 1.60
N VAL A 33 -17.72 -2.19 2.49
CA VAL A 33 -17.16 -0.86 2.21
C VAL A 33 -15.64 -0.92 1.99
N PRO A 34 -14.83 -1.54 2.88
CA PRO A 34 -13.41 -1.74 2.63
C PRO A 34 -13.09 -2.55 1.37
N LEU A 35 -13.88 -3.60 1.10
CA LEU A 35 -13.70 -4.42 -0.10
C LEU A 35 -13.92 -3.62 -1.37
N LEU A 36 -14.93 -2.74 -1.40
CA LEU A 36 -15.22 -1.86 -2.53
C LEU A 36 -14.14 -0.79 -2.71
N ILE A 37 -13.62 -0.20 -1.62
CA ILE A 37 -12.51 0.74 -1.71
C ILE A 37 -11.27 0.04 -2.28
N GLY A 38 -10.92 -1.14 -1.77
CA GLY A 38 -9.83 -1.95 -2.31
C GLY A 38 -10.05 -2.29 -3.78
N LEU A 39 -11.27 -2.64 -4.18
CA LEU A 39 -11.64 -2.90 -5.58
C LEU A 39 -11.38 -1.68 -6.46
N VAL A 40 -11.83 -0.50 -6.05
CA VAL A 40 -11.61 0.75 -6.80
C VAL A 40 -10.12 1.04 -6.93
N LEU A 41 -9.35 0.91 -5.84
CA LEU A 41 -7.91 1.17 -5.85
C LEU A 41 -7.12 0.20 -6.74
N VAL A 42 -7.43 -1.10 -6.70
CA VAL A 42 -6.80 -2.13 -7.54
C VAL A 42 -7.20 -1.95 -9.01
N SER A 43 -8.50 -1.75 -9.27
CA SER A 43 -9.04 -1.64 -10.63
C SER A 43 -8.70 -0.31 -11.31
N ALA A 44 -8.47 0.78 -10.57
CA ALA A 44 -8.08 2.06 -11.16
C ALA A 44 -6.80 1.93 -12.01
N GLY A 45 -5.82 1.15 -11.56
CA GLY A 45 -4.60 0.87 -12.31
C GLY A 45 -4.86 0.09 -13.61
N LEU A 46 -5.77 -0.90 -13.56
CA LEU A 46 -6.17 -1.70 -14.71
C LEU A 46 -6.95 -0.87 -15.73
N VAL A 47 -7.90 -0.04 -15.27
CA VAL A 47 -8.69 0.86 -16.12
C VAL A 47 -7.76 1.85 -16.82
N VAL A 48 -6.83 2.47 -16.10
CA VAL A 48 -5.85 3.39 -16.71
C VAL A 48 -4.97 2.69 -17.75
N ALA A 49 -4.51 1.46 -17.48
CA ALA A 49 -3.75 0.68 -18.46
C ALA A 49 -4.60 0.28 -19.67
N SER A 50 -5.90 0.08 -19.49
CA SER A 50 -6.84 -0.27 -20.57
C SER A 50 -7.20 0.92 -21.47
N LEU A 51 -7.06 2.16 -21.00
CA LEU A 51 -7.39 3.38 -21.74
C LEU A 51 -6.40 3.76 -22.85
N ARG A 52 -5.38 2.92 -23.11
CA ARG A 52 -4.46 3.00 -24.26
C ARG A 52 -3.96 4.41 -24.61
N ARG A 53 -3.72 5.27 -23.62
CA ARG A 53 -3.06 6.56 -23.86
C ARG A 53 -1.61 6.30 -24.28
N ALA A 54 -1.13 7.06 -25.27
CA ALA A 54 0.25 7.03 -25.72
C ALA A 54 1.18 7.39 -24.55
N GLY A 55 1.76 6.37 -23.91
CA GLY A 55 2.55 6.51 -22.69
C GLY A 55 2.70 5.16 -21.98
N PRO A 56 3.40 5.13 -20.83
CA PRO A 56 3.88 3.90 -20.20
C PRO A 56 3.04 3.38 -19.01
N PRO A 57 1.69 3.39 -18.96
CA PRO A 57 1.01 2.71 -17.87
C PRO A 57 0.88 1.22 -18.19
N ASP A 58 1.93 0.46 -17.87
CA ASP A 58 1.83 -1.00 -17.78
C ASP A 58 1.26 -1.34 -16.41
N TRP A 59 0.20 -2.15 -16.36
CA TRP A 59 -0.33 -2.69 -15.11
C TRP A 59 0.34 -4.03 -14.83
N TYR A 60 1.27 -4.06 -13.87
CA TYR A 60 2.09 -5.25 -13.57
C TYR A 60 2.76 -5.85 -14.83
N GLY A 61 3.29 -4.98 -15.69
CA GLY A 61 3.94 -5.37 -16.95
C GLY A 61 2.98 -5.79 -18.07
N TRP A 62 1.66 -5.70 -17.86
CA TRP A 62 0.65 -6.04 -18.85
C TRP A 62 -0.10 -4.79 -19.34
N ARG A 63 -0.30 -4.71 -20.66
CA ARG A 63 -1.20 -3.74 -21.31
C ARG A 63 -2.42 -4.48 -21.86
N PRO A 64 -3.62 -4.29 -21.30
CA PRO A 64 -4.83 -4.95 -21.79
C PRO A 64 -5.10 -4.64 -23.27
N GLY A 65 -5.18 -5.67 -24.11
CA GLY A 65 -5.44 -5.50 -25.53
C GLY A 65 -5.83 -6.79 -26.26
N ARG A 66 -6.42 -6.64 -27.46
CA ARG A 66 -7.07 -7.70 -28.23
C ARG A 66 -6.20 -8.95 -28.46
N ASN A 67 -4.87 -8.80 -28.48
CA ASN A 67 -3.90 -9.88 -28.69
C ASN A 67 -2.82 -9.97 -27.57
N ALA A 68 -3.00 -9.27 -26.45
CA ALA A 68 -1.98 -9.20 -25.41
C ALA A 68 -2.31 -10.18 -24.27
N ARG A 69 -1.54 -11.28 -24.16
CA ARG A 69 -1.69 -12.22 -23.04
C ARG A 69 -1.27 -11.56 -21.72
N PRO A 70 -2.01 -11.80 -20.61
CA PRO A 70 -1.62 -11.31 -19.31
C PRO A 70 -0.28 -11.90 -18.87
N THR A 71 0.57 -11.06 -18.28
CA THR A 71 1.81 -11.51 -17.64
C THR A 71 1.50 -12.39 -16.43
N ARG A 72 2.47 -13.18 -15.96
CA ARG A 72 2.30 -13.98 -14.74
C ARG A 72 1.93 -13.13 -13.52
N GLU A 73 2.46 -11.91 -13.43
CA GLU A 73 2.12 -10.96 -12.35
C GLU A 73 0.70 -10.41 -12.48
N ALA A 74 0.26 -10.07 -13.70
CA ALA A 74 -1.12 -9.68 -13.94
C ALA A 74 -2.09 -10.85 -13.67
N LEU A 75 -1.70 -12.10 -13.95
CA LEU A 75 -2.50 -13.28 -13.63
C LEU A 75 -2.63 -13.50 -12.12
N THR A 76 -1.53 -13.37 -11.35
CA THR A 76 -1.63 -13.48 -9.88
C THR A 76 -2.41 -12.31 -9.28
N ALA A 77 -2.26 -11.10 -9.83
CA ALA A 77 -3.08 -9.93 -9.50
C ALA A 77 -4.56 -10.21 -9.75
N LEU A 78 -4.93 -10.75 -10.92
CA LEU A 78 -6.31 -11.09 -11.26
C LEU A 78 -6.84 -12.25 -10.40
N ALA A 79 -6.01 -13.22 -10.04
CA ALA A 79 -6.41 -14.34 -9.20
C ALA A 79 -6.89 -13.90 -7.81
N THR A 80 -6.39 -12.78 -7.27
CA THR A 80 -6.85 -12.23 -5.98
C THR A 80 -8.31 -11.73 -6.01
N TYR A 81 -8.88 -11.47 -7.20
CA TYR A 81 -10.30 -11.10 -7.31
C TYR A 81 -11.24 -12.27 -6.99
N LEU A 82 -10.82 -13.52 -7.21
CA LEU A 82 -11.63 -14.70 -6.91
C LEU A 82 -11.97 -14.82 -5.42
N PRO A 83 -10.99 -14.86 -4.49
CA PRO A 83 -11.30 -14.89 -3.07
C PRO A 83 -11.99 -13.60 -2.61
N MET A 84 -11.73 -12.46 -3.26
CA MET A 84 -12.44 -11.21 -2.95
C MET A 84 -13.93 -11.30 -3.26
N LEU A 85 -14.29 -11.81 -4.45
CA LEU A 85 -15.69 -12.06 -4.83
C LEU A 85 -16.34 -13.13 -3.95
N ALA A 86 -15.59 -14.16 -3.55
CA ALA A 86 -16.06 -15.17 -2.61
C ALA A 86 -16.42 -14.54 -1.25
N VAL A 87 -15.54 -13.71 -0.69
CA VAL A 87 -15.82 -12.97 0.56
C VAL A 87 -17.04 -12.04 0.37
N ALA A 88 -17.11 -11.28 -0.72
CA ALA A 88 -18.25 -10.39 -0.99
C ALA A 88 -19.58 -11.16 -1.15
N GLY A 89 -19.54 -12.39 -1.67
CA GLY A 89 -20.71 -13.25 -1.79
C GLY A 89 -21.14 -13.89 -0.46
N LEU A 90 -20.16 -14.32 0.35
CA LEU A 90 -20.37 -15.05 1.61
C LEU A 90 -20.74 -14.14 2.79
N THR A 91 -20.33 -12.87 2.75
CA THR A 91 -20.71 -11.82 3.74
C THR A 91 -22.20 -11.44 3.71
N ARG A 92 -23.04 -12.18 2.96
CA ARG A 92 -24.51 -12.07 3.01
C ARG A 92 -25.15 -12.65 4.29
N GLY A 93 -24.40 -13.41 5.10
CA GLY A 93 -24.89 -14.04 6.33
C GLY A 93 -24.08 -13.64 7.56
N ASP A 94 -24.08 -14.54 8.56
CA ASP A 94 -23.23 -14.43 9.75
C ASP A 94 -21.75 -14.65 9.37
N ASN A 95 -20.88 -13.73 9.79
CA ASN A 95 -19.44 -13.82 9.52
C ASN A 95 -18.77 -14.92 10.36
N ASP A 96 -19.45 -15.45 11.38
CA ASP A 96 -19.01 -16.62 12.14
C ASP A 96 -19.02 -17.92 11.32
N PHE A 97 -19.61 -17.90 10.11
CA PHE A 97 -19.58 -19.05 9.23
C PHE A 97 -18.14 -19.39 8.79
N TRP A 98 -17.74 -20.65 9.01
CA TRP A 98 -16.38 -21.13 8.72
C TRP A 98 -15.93 -20.86 7.28
N ALA A 99 -16.86 -20.86 6.31
CA ALA A 99 -16.54 -20.60 4.91
C ALA A 99 -16.13 -19.13 4.67
N THR A 100 -16.72 -18.18 5.41
CA THR A 100 -16.33 -16.76 5.36
C THR A 100 -14.92 -16.58 5.92
N ARG A 101 -14.59 -17.27 7.02
CA ARG A 101 -13.24 -17.27 7.61
C ARG A 101 -12.21 -17.87 6.67
N LEU A 102 -12.53 -18.99 6.03
CA LEU A 102 -11.67 -19.65 5.04
C LEU A 102 -11.46 -18.75 3.80
N ALA A 103 -12.52 -18.12 3.30
CA ALA A 103 -12.44 -17.18 2.19
C ALA A 103 -11.59 -15.95 2.55
N GLY A 104 -11.70 -15.44 3.78
CA GLY A 104 -10.83 -14.39 4.33
C GLY A 104 -9.36 -14.81 4.39
N ALA A 105 -9.08 -16.03 4.86
CA ALA A 105 -7.72 -16.58 4.90
C ALA A 105 -7.14 -16.75 3.48
N LEU A 106 -7.93 -17.24 2.53
CA LEU A 106 -7.54 -17.34 1.12
C LEU A 106 -7.29 -15.96 0.50
N LEU A 107 -8.12 -14.96 0.81
CA LEU A 107 -7.94 -13.58 0.36
C LEU A 107 -6.62 -13.01 0.89
N MET A 108 -6.36 -13.19 2.18
CA MET A 108 -5.10 -12.78 2.81
C MET A 108 -3.89 -13.43 2.13
N MET A 109 -3.90 -14.76 1.99
CA MET A 109 -2.79 -15.50 1.38
C MET A 109 -2.58 -15.10 -0.09
N ALA A 110 -3.65 -14.92 -0.86
CA ALA A 110 -3.57 -14.51 -2.26
C ALA A 110 -2.98 -13.08 -2.39
N CYS A 111 -3.42 -12.13 -1.55
CA CYS A 111 -2.92 -10.75 -1.58
C CYS A 111 -1.46 -10.67 -1.15
N LEU A 112 -1.08 -11.33 -0.04
CA LEU A 112 0.30 -11.38 0.42
C LEU A 112 1.19 -12.10 -0.60
N GLY A 113 0.74 -13.23 -1.14
CA GLY A 113 1.44 -13.99 -2.18
C GLY A 113 1.69 -13.15 -3.43
N HIS A 114 0.70 -12.38 -3.89
CA HIS A 114 0.86 -11.46 -5.01
C HIS A 114 1.84 -10.31 -4.71
N LEU A 115 1.75 -9.69 -3.52
CA LEU A 115 2.67 -8.63 -3.11
C LEU A 115 4.11 -9.14 -3.03
N LEU A 116 4.33 -10.36 -2.54
CA LEU A 116 5.65 -11.00 -2.51
C LEU A 116 6.16 -11.33 -3.92
N TYR A 117 5.31 -11.95 -4.74
CA TYR A 117 5.66 -12.39 -6.09
C TYR A 117 6.00 -11.22 -7.02
N SER A 118 5.21 -10.14 -6.98
CA SER A 118 5.40 -8.97 -7.85
C SER A 118 6.63 -8.12 -7.49
N THR A 119 7.39 -8.46 -6.45
CA THR A 119 8.64 -7.76 -6.10
C THR A 119 9.81 -8.15 -7.00
N HIS A 120 9.73 -9.32 -7.65
CA HIS A 120 10.83 -9.88 -8.42
C HIS A 120 11.11 -9.17 -9.76
N ARG A 121 10.19 -8.36 -10.31
CA ARG A 121 10.37 -7.66 -11.60
C ARG A 121 10.07 -6.16 -11.56
N LEU A 122 10.48 -5.45 -10.50
CA LEU A 122 10.42 -3.99 -10.53
C LEU A 122 11.28 -3.43 -11.68
N PRO A 123 10.72 -2.62 -12.60
CA PRO A 123 11.51 -1.90 -13.59
C PRO A 123 12.40 -0.88 -12.87
N GLY A 124 13.71 -0.89 -13.16
CA GLY A 124 14.69 -0.01 -12.52
C GLY A 124 15.46 -0.63 -11.35
N ARG A 125 15.53 -1.97 -11.27
CA ARG A 125 16.51 -2.64 -10.41
C ARG A 125 17.92 -2.25 -10.87
N VAL A 126 18.52 -1.29 -10.20
CA VAL A 126 19.96 -1.03 -10.32
C VAL A 126 20.66 -2.26 -9.71
N PRO A 127 21.54 -2.97 -10.44
CA PRO A 127 22.37 -4.01 -9.85
C PRO A 127 23.26 -3.33 -8.81
N GLY A 128 22.96 -3.57 -7.54
CA GLY A 128 23.69 -2.99 -6.42
C GLY A 128 23.43 -3.78 -5.14
N PRO A 129 24.33 -3.68 -4.14
CA PRO A 129 24.30 -4.47 -2.92
C PRO A 129 23.21 -4.02 -1.92
N ALA A 130 22.11 -3.44 -2.41
CA ALA A 130 20.95 -3.19 -1.55
C ALA A 130 20.44 -4.56 -1.06
N PRO A 131 20.23 -4.75 0.26
CA PRO A 131 19.88 -6.05 0.81
C PRO A 131 18.62 -6.58 0.14
N VAL A 132 18.79 -7.65 -0.64
CA VAL A 132 17.78 -8.24 -1.54
C VAL A 132 16.50 -8.64 -0.78
N ALA A 133 16.61 -8.85 0.53
CA ALA A 133 15.50 -9.17 1.44
C ALA A 133 14.68 -7.95 1.93
N ALA A 134 15.22 -6.73 1.90
CA ALA A 134 14.52 -5.56 2.44
C ALA A 134 13.45 -4.99 1.49
N LEU A 135 13.56 -5.30 0.19
CA LEU A 135 12.66 -4.84 -0.86
C LEU A 135 11.24 -5.45 -0.77
N PRO A 136 11.05 -6.78 -0.63
CA PRO A 136 9.72 -7.36 -0.49
C PRO A 136 9.05 -6.97 0.82
N VAL A 137 9.78 -7.00 1.93
CA VAL A 137 9.26 -6.64 3.26
C VAL A 137 8.81 -5.19 3.29
N GLY A 138 9.63 -4.25 2.78
CA GLY A 138 9.24 -2.84 2.71
C GLY A 138 7.99 -2.60 1.87
N ARG A 139 7.79 -3.33 0.77
CA ARG A 139 6.60 -3.21 -0.06
C ARG A 139 5.35 -3.76 0.62
N VAL A 140 5.44 -4.94 1.23
CA VAL A 140 4.33 -5.53 2.00
C VAL A 140 3.95 -4.63 3.16
N MET A 141 4.93 -4.14 3.92
CA MET A 141 4.70 -3.21 5.02
C MET A 141 4.04 -1.91 4.53
N ALA A 142 4.48 -1.35 3.40
CA ALA A 142 3.89 -0.14 2.82
C ALA A 142 2.44 -0.37 2.37
N ALA A 143 2.17 -1.51 1.73
CA ALA A 143 0.83 -1.91 1.31
C ALA A 143 -0.10 -2.07 2.53
N LEU A 144 0.34 -2.79 3.56
CA LEU A 144 -0.42 -2.99 4.79
C LEU A 144 -0.62 -1.67 5.55
N PHE A 145 0.39 -0.81 5.65
CA PHE A 145 0.24 0.49 6.31
C PHE A 145 -0.76 1.39 5.58
N GLY A 146 -0.62 1.52 4.25
CA GLY A 146 -1.57 2.27 3.45
C GLY A 146 -2.98 1.70 3.56
N GLY A 147 -3.13 0.38 3.44
CA GLY A 147 -4.43 -0.29 3.58
C GLY A 147 -5.05 -0.13 4.97
N GLY A 148 -4.22 -0.14 6.01
CA GLY A 148 -4.65 0.08 7.38
C GLY A 148 -5.15 1.49 7.65
N LEU A 149 -4.57 2.51 7.00
CA LEU A 149 -5.08 3.88 7.04
C LEU A 149 -6.47 3.99 6.39
N TRP A 150 -6.70 3.29 5.27
CA TRP A 150 -8.01 3.26 4.61
C TRP A 150 -9.06 2.48 5.44
N LEU A 151 -8.66 1.40 6.10
CA LEU A 151 -9.53 0.70 7.05
C LEU A 151 -9.88 1.58 8.25
N TRP A 152 -8.90 2.32 8.78
CA TRP A 152 -9.14 3.28 9.86
C TRP A 152 -10.10 4.40 9.43
N LEU A 153 -9.99 4.89 8.19
CA LEU A 153 -10.96 5.83 7.63
C LEU A 153 -12.38 5.25 7.61
N CYS A 154 -12.54 3.97 7.24
CA CYS A 154 -13.85 3.32 7.25
C CYS A 154 -14.45 3.27 8.66
N VAL A 155 -13.63 2.95 9.67
CA VAL A 155 -14.05 2.92 11.08
C VAL A 155 -14.37 4.33 11.58
N ALA A 156 -13.53 5.33 11.27
CA ALA A 156 -13.72 6.72 11.69
C ALA A 156 -14.89 7.43 10.98
N ALA A 157 -15.34 6.90 9.83
CA ALA A 157 -16.48 7.43 9.09
C ALA A 157 -17.82 6.80 9.50
N ASP A 158 -17.80 5.70 10.27
CA ASP A 158 -19.03 5.09 10.78
C ASP A 158 -19.53 5.88 11.99
N SER A 159 -20.59 6.65 11.79
CA SER A 159 -21.19 7.53 12.80
C SER A 159 -21.96 6.80 13.90
N ASN A 160 -22.12 5.47 13.81
CA ASN A 160 -22.85 4.67 14.79
C ASN A 160 -21.99 4.23 15.98
N VAL A 161 -20.67 4.39 15.91
CA VAL A 161 -19.77 4.18 17.05
C VAL A 161 -19.61 5.53 17.74
N PRO A 162 -20.11 5.72 18.97
CA PRO A 162 -19.84 6.95 19.71
C PRO A 162 -18.34 7.00 19.97
N VAL A 163 -17.63 7.83 19.20
CA VAL A 163 -16.19 8.04 19.34
C VAL A 163 -15.94 8.92 20.56
N GLY A 164 -16.15 8.32 21.74
CA GLY A 164 -15.66 8.83 23.02
C GLY A 164 -14.14 8.73 23.11
N PRO A 165 -13.52 9.12 24.24
CA PRO A 165 -12.08 8.91 24.45
C PRO A 165 -11.73 7.46 24.12
N ALA A 166 -10.71 7.26 23.27
CA ALA A 166 -10.42 5.99 22.62
C ALA A 166 -10.60 4.82 23.59
N LEU A 167 -11.62 3.99 23.32
CA LEU A 167 -11.70 2.70 23.99
C LEU A 167 -10.36 1.98 23.79
N PRO A 168 -9.86 1.22 24.78
CA PRO A 168 -8.55 0.56 24.74
C PRO A 168 -8.33 -0.30 23.48
N GLU A 169 -9.41 -0.75 22.83
CA GLU A 169 -9.36 -1.50 21.57
C GLU A 169 -8.82 -0.68 20.38
N HIS A 170 -9.22 0.59 20.20
CA HIS A 170 -8.78 1.42 19.08
C HIS A 170 -7.32 1.90 19.22
N GLN A 171 -6.87 2.06 20.47
CA GLN A 171 -5.51 2.51 20.79
C GLN A 171 -4.45 1.51 20.32
N SER A 172 -4.77 0.20 20.38
CA SER A 172 -3.89 -0.86 19.91
C SER A 172 -3.61 -0.78 18.39
N TRP A 173 -4.65 -0.48 17.59
CA TRP A 173 -4.53 -0.33 16.13
C TRP A 173 -3.69 0.89 15.73
N LEU A 174 -3.91 2.02 16.41
CA LEU A 174 -3.11 3.23 16.19
C LEU A 174 -1.63 3.00 16.51
N LEU A 175 -1.32 2.31 17.61
CA LEU A 175 0.05 1.95 17.96
C LEU A 175 0.70 1.07 16.90
N VAL A 176 -0.01 0.07 16.37
CA VAL A 176 0.48 -0.78 15.28
C VAL A 176 0.78 0.06 14.03
N LEU A 177 -0.12 0.97 13.64
CA LEU A 177 0.12 1.87 12.50
C LEU A 177 1.35 2.77 12.72
N MET A 178 1.57 3.27 13.94
CA MET A 178 2.74 4.08 14.29
C MET A 178 4.04 3.28 14.21
N ILE A 179 4.06 2.07 14.76
CA ILE A 179 5.22 1.18 14.68
C ILE A 179 5.53 0.86 13.21
N MET A 180 4.51 0.56 12.40
CA MET A 180 4.68 0.31 10.98
C MET A 180 5.27 1.53 10.26
N ALA A 181 4.72 2.73 10.48
CA ALA A 181 5.23 3.98 9.88
C ALA A 181 6.71 4.22 10.23
N LEU A 182 7.09 3.97 11.49
CA LEU A 182 8.47 4.10 11.94
C LEU A 182 9.40 3.11 11.24
N LEU A 183 9.01 1.83 11.18
CA LEU A 183 9.78 0.79 10.49
C LEU A 183 9.94 1.10 9.00
N LEU A 184 8.87 1.57 8.35
CA LEU A 184 8.90 1.98 6.95
C LEU A 184 9.84 3.16 6.71
N GLY A 185 9.77 4.20 7.56
CA GLY A 185 10.70 5.32 7.53
C GLY A 185 12.16 4.89 7.70
N LEU A 186 12.43 3.90 8.55
CA LEU A 186 13.77 3.33 8.74
C LEU A 186 14.25 2.56 7.51
N ILE A 187 13.41 1.67 6.96
CA ILE A 187 13.73 0.86 5.78
C ILE A 187 14.03 1.76 4.57
N GLU A 188 13.22 2.80 4.35
CA GLU A 188 13.47 3.79 3.30
C GLU A 188 14.71 4.64 3.58
N GLY A 189 14.90 5.05 4.84
CA GLY A 189 16.11 5.72 5.31
C GLY A 189 17.37 4.97 4.89
N MET A 190 17.41 3.67 5.14
CA MET A 190 18.51 2.77 4.76
C MET A 190 18.64 2.62 3.24
N ARG A 191 17.53 2.40 2.51
CA ARG A 191 17.53 2.21 1.05
C ARG A 191 18.09 3.41 0.29
N TRP A 192 17.87 4.62 0.78
CA TRP A 192 18.46 5.80 0.17
C TRP A 192 19.91 6.03 0.61
N HIS A 193 20.31 5.51 1.77
CA HIS A 193 21.71 5.55 2.20
C HIS A 193 22.60 4.67 1.32
N THR A 194 22.09 3.53 0.83
CA THR A 194 22.82 2.66 -0.10
C THR A 194 22.93 3.21 -1.52
N LEU A 195 22.12 4.21 -1.88
CA LEU A 195 22.26 4.97 -3.13
C LEU A 195 23.27 6.11 -3.01
N ARG A 196 23.84 6.36 -1.82
CA ARG A 196 25.02 7.23 -1.71
C ARG A 196 26.15 6.52 -2.46
N PRO A 197 26.74 7.13 -3.49
CA PRO A 197 27.95 6.57 -4.07
C PRO A 197 28.99 6.51 -2.95
N GLY A 198 29.44 5.30 -2.63
CA GLY A 198 30.64 5.07 -1.81
C GLY A 198 31.90 5.44 -2.58
N GLY A 199 31.94 6.67 -3.12
CA GLY A 199 33.10 7.23 -3.78
C GLY A 199 33.95 7.93 -2.72
N ALA A 200 35.07 7.31 -2.39
CA ALA A 200 36.07 7.81 -1.45
C ALA A 200 36.80 9.09 -1.91
N ASP A 201 36.23 9.89 -2.81
CA ASP A 201 36.97 10.98 -3.48
C ASP A 201 36.26 12.34 -3.54
N ASP A 202 35.08 12.50 -2.94
CA ASP A 202 34.37 13.80 -2.97
C ASP A 202 33.85 14.23 -1.58
N ALA A 203 34.78 14.36 -0.64
CA ALA A 203 34.53 14.79 0.73
C ALA A 203 34.16 16.29 0.88
N ARG A 204 33.95 17.04 -0.21
CA ARG A 204 33.72 18.51 -0.18
C ARG A 204 32.42 18.99 -0.81
N ALA A 205 31.62 18.15 -1.45
CA ALA A 205 30.31 18.56 -1.92
C ALA A 205 29.26 18.30 -0.82
N PRO A 206 28.60 19.33 -0.24
CA PRO A 206 27.50 19.10 0.68
C PRO A 206 26.42 18.35 -0.08
N ALA A 207 26.25 17.07 0.26
CA ALA A 207 25.28 16.16 -0.32
C ALA A 207 23.88 16.77 -0.21
N ARG A 208 23.43 17.46 -1.26
CA ARG A 208 22.07 17.98 -1.32
C ARG A 208 21.17 16.77 -1.45
N LEU A 209 20.60 16.30 -0.34
CA LEU A 209 19.41 15.47 -0.40
C LEU A 209 18.41 16.21 -1.31
N PRO A 210 17.87 15.56 -2.35
CA PRO A 210 16.88 16.22 -3.19
C PRO A 210 15.74 16.65 -2.26
N LYS A 211 15.48 17.97 -2.19
CA LYS A 211 14.45 18.56 -1.31
C LYS A 211 13.09 17.84 -1.45
N GLY A 212 12.83 17.26 -2.62
CA GLY A 212 11.65 16.44 -2.90
C GLY A 212 11.52 15.15 -2.07
N ARG A 213 12.62 14.54 -1.59
CA ARG A 213 12.56 13.35 -0.71
C ARG A 213 12.06 13.71 0.68
N PHE A 214 12.47 14.86 1.21
CA PHE A 214 12.00 15.31 2.52
C PHE A 214 10.48 15.54 2.48
N ILE A 215 9.99 16.20 1.43
CA ILE A 215 8.55 16.42 1.23
C ILE A 215 7.81 15.08 1.05
N ALA A 216 8.36 14.14 0.29
CA ALA A 216 7.76 12.82 0.10
C ALA A 216 7.66 12.03 1.42
N ALA A 217 8.73 12.02 2.23
CA ALA A 217 8.77 11.34 3.53
C ALA A 217 7.82 11.98 4.56
N VAL A 218 7.72 13.32 4.53
CA VAL A 218 6.75 14.04 5.36
C VAL A 218 5.33 13.67 4.98
N LEU A 219 4.99 13.62 3.69
CA LEU A 219 3.65 13.26 3.23
C LEU A 219 3.30 11.78 3.44
N SER A 220 4.29 10.88 3.32
CA SER A 220 4.08 9.43 3.45
C SER A 220 4.00 8.94 4.89
N HIS A 221 4.73 9.58 5.82
CA HIS A 221 4.88 9.10 7.20
C HIS A 221 4.52 10.15 8.24
N ALA A 222 5.13 11.34 8.19
CA ALA A 222 4.96 12.32 9.26
C ALA A 222 3.53 12.89 9.32
N LEU A 223 2.95 13.24 8.17
CA LEU A 223 1.60 13.80 8.09
C LEU A 223 0.53 12.77 8.51
N PRO A 224 0.56 11.50 8.05
CA PRO A 224 -0.33 10.46 8.56
C PRO A 224 -0.19 10.23 10.07
N CYS A 225 1.04 10.19 10.60
CA CYS A 225 1.26 10.01 12.03
C CYS A 225 0.70 11.17 12.86
N VAL A 226 0.96 12.41 12.43
CA VAL A 226 0.43 13.60 13.10
C VAL A 226 -1.10 13.63 13.00
N ALA A 227 -1.67 13.35 11.83
CA ALA A 227 -3.12 13.31 11.64
C ALA A 227 -3.81 12.22 12.51
N LEU A 228 -3.19 11.06 12.68
CA LEU A 228 -3.70 9.99 13.56
C LEU A 228 -3.63 10.39 15.04
N LEU A 229 -2.53 11.00 15.49
CA LEU A 229 -2.39 11.51 16.86
C LEU A 229 -3.37 12.66 17.15
N LEU A 230 -3.62 13.54 16.18
CA LEU A 230 -4.63 14.58 16.28
C LEU A 230 -6.04 14.00 16.27
N ALA A 231 -6.31 12.95 15.47
CA ALA A 231 -7.60 12.28 15.46
C ALA A 231 -7.92 11.60 16.79
N ASP A 232 -6.92 11.01 17.45
CA ASP A 232 -7.03 10.44 18.79
C ASP A 232 -7.32 11.53 19.84
N ARG A 233 -6.60 12.66 19.77
CA ARG A 233 -6.73 13.77 20.73
C ARG A 233 -7.98 14.63 20.56
N TRP A 234 -8.49 14.78 19.34
CA TRP A 234 -9.60 15.68 18.99
C TRP A 234 -10.90 14.95 18.60
N GLN A 235 -11.07 13.69 19.04
CA GLN A 235 -12.29 12.90 18.81
C GLN A 235 -12.68 12.82 17.33
N ALA A 236 -11.78 12.22 16.54
CA ALA A 236 -12.03 11.57 15.26
C ALA A 236 -12.98 12.30 14.30
N SER A 237 -12.46 13.34 13.64
CA SER A 237 -13.07 13.70 12.35
C SER A 237 -12.62 12.68 11.31
N GLY A 238 -13.56 12.00 10.64
CA GLY A 238 -13.27 11.18 9.45
C GLY A 238 -12.46 11.96 8.40
N LEU A 239 -12.51 13.29 8.45
CA LEU A 239 -11.66 14.20 7.68
C LEU A 239 -10.16 14.05 7.97
N LEU A 240 -9.73 13.91 9.23
CA LEU A 240 -8.32 13.68 9.57
C LEU A 240 -7.83 12.31 9.11
N ALA A 241 -8.67 11.28 9.23
CA ALA A 241 -8.36 9.94 8.70
C ALA A 241 -8.26 9.97 7.17
N ALA A 242 -9.11 10.76 6.49
CA ALA A 242 -9.07 10.92 5.04
C ALA A 242 -7.80 11.65 4.61
N ILE A 243 -7.41 12.70 5.34
CA ILE A 243 -6.13 13.41 5.11
C ILE A 243 -4.96 12.43 5.24
N ALA A 244 -4.92 11.60 6.29
CA ALA A 244 -3.86 10.62 6.49
C ALA A 244 -3.77 9.59 5.35
N ALA A 245 -4.90 9.03 4.93
CA ALA A 245 -4.95 8.02 3.87
C ALA A 245 -4.57 8.61 2.50
N VAL A 246 -5.10 9.79 2.16
CA VAL A 246 -4.80 10.48 0.89
C VAL A 246 -3.36 10.98 0.86
N SER A 247 -2.86 11.56 1.96
CA SER A 247 -1.48 12.05 2.02
C SER A 247 -0.48 10.91 1.89
N ASN A 248 -0.74 9.77 2.53
CA ASN A 248 0.10 8.57 2.38
C ASN A 248 0.15 8.11 0.92
N LEU A 249 -1.01 7.99 0.27
CA LEU A 249 -1.09 7.56 -1.13
C LEU A 249 -0.35 8.51 -2.08
N VAL A 250 -0.53 9.82 -1.90
CA VAL A 250 0.12 10.86 -2.72
C VAL A 250 1.63 10.89 -2.45
N GLY A 251 2.05 10.88 -1.19
CA GLY A 251 3.46 10.89 -0.79
C GLY A 251 4.22 9.68 -1.32
N ARG A 252 3.60 8.49 -1.25
CA ARG A 252 4.15 7.25 -1.82
C ARG A 252 4.23 7.27 -3.35
N GLY A 253 3.19 7.79 -4.00
CA GLY A 253 3.20 7.99 -5.46
C GLY A 253 4.34 8.91 -5.90
N TRP A 254 4.55 9.99 -5.15
CA TRP A 254 5.62 10.96 -5.39
C TRP A 254 7.01 10.36 -5.16
N GLU A 255 7.20 9.58 -4.09
CA GLU A 255 8.47 8.91 -3.79
C GLU A 255 8.85 7.91 -4.89
N GLN A 256 7.90 7.08 -5.35
CA GLN A 256 8.15 6.15 -6.45
C GLN A 256 8.49 6.86 -7.77
N TRP A 257 7.85 8.00 -8.03
CA TRP A 257 8.14 8.81 -9.22
C TRP A 257 9.54 9.42 -9.15
N LEU A 258 9.92 10.02 -8.02
CA LEU A 258 11.27 10.56 -7.80
C LEU A 258 12.32 9.47 -7.96
N TYR A 259 12.12 8.30 -7.34
CA TYR A 259 13.05 7.18 -7.44
C TYR A 259 13.27 6.73 -8.89
N ARG A 260 12.19 6.57 -9.67
CA ARG A 260 12.27 6.20 -11.09
C ARG A 260 13.00 7.27 -11.92
N ARG A 261 12.76 8.55 -11.62
CA ARG A 261 13.41 9.67 -12.30
C ARG A 261 14.92 9.69 -12.05
N GLU A 262 15.35 9.48 -10.80
CA GLU A 262 16.78 9.44 -10.48
C GLU A 262 17.46 8.19 -11.05
N CYS A 263 16.81 7.01 -11.02
CA CYS A 263 17.34 5.82 -11.70
C CYS A 263 17.52 6.03 -13.21
N ALA A 264 16.58 6.71 -13.87
CA ALA A 264 16.69 7.02 -15.30
C ALA A 264 17.85 7.98 -15.61
N ARG A 265 18.18 8.91 -14.70
CA ARG A 265 19.34 9.80 -14.83
C ARG A 265 20.66 9.08 -14.57
N SER A 266 20.71 8.20 -13.56
CA SER A 266 21.91 7.42 -13.25
C SER A 266 22.21 6.31 -14.26
N ALA A 267 21.25 5.98 -15.13
CA ALA A 267 21.39 5.00 -16.21
C ALA A 267 21.78 5.63 -17.55
N GLU A 268 22.36 6.84 -17.57
CA GLU A 268 22.92 7.41 -18.81
C GLU A 268 23.96 6.44 -19.42
N PRO A 269 23.85 6.12 -20.72
CA PRO A 269 24.88 5.40 -21.44
C PRO A 269 26.15 6.27 -21.50
N CYS A 270 27.32 5.67 -21.29
CA CYS A 270 28.59 6.35 -21.58
C CYS A 270 28.51 6.96 -22.99
N PRO A 271 28.83 8.25 -23.18
CA PRO A 271 29.13 8.74 -24.51
C PRO A 271 30.34 7.94 -25.01
N GLY A 272 30.17 7.28 -26.15
CA GLY A 272 31.26 6.66 -26.89
C GLY A 272 32.22 7.68 -27.48
#